data_AF-F6XAV0-F1
#
_entry.id   AF-F6XAV0-F1
#
_cell.length_a   1.000
_cell.length_b   1.000
_cell.length_c   1.000
_cell.angle_alpha   90.00
_cell.angle_beta   90.00
_cell.angle_gamma   90.00
#
_symmetry.space_group_name_H-M   'P 1'
#
loop_
_entity.id
_entity.type
_entity.pdbx_description
1 polymer ?
#
loop_
_entity_poly.entity_id
_entity_poly.type
_entity_poly.pdbx_seq_one_letter_code
_entity_poly.pdbx_strand_id
1 'polypeptide(L)' 'MFECITERFDLDPARTLMVGDRLETDILFGHRCGLTTVLTLTGVSQLEEAQAYMASGQPDLVPDYYVDSIADLIAGLED' A
#
# COMPACT_ATOMS: atom_id res chain seq x y z
N MET A 1 15.52 -3.19 2.00
CA MET A 1 15.03 -2.75 0.66
C MET A 1 14.68 -1.28 0.68
N PHE A 2 13.80 -0.81 1.57
CA PHE A 2 13.49 0.62 1.71
C PHE A 2 14.73 1.47 2.04
N GLU A 3 15.59 1.00 2.95
CA GLU A 3 16.88 1.63 3.26
C GLU A 3 17.75 1.88 2.01
N CYS A 4 17.83 0.90 1.10
CA CYS A 4 18.59 1.04 -0.14
C CYS A 4 18.00 2.12 -1.07
N ILE A 5 16.69 2.37 -0.99
CA ILE A 5 16.02 3.42 -1.76
C ILE A 5 16.31 4.78 -1.12
N THR A 6 16.18 4.89 0.20
CA THR A 6 16.41 6.15 0.94
C THR A 6 17.88 6.56 0.98
N GLU A 7 18.82 5.62 0.83
CA GLU A 7 20.25 5.92 0.62
C GLU A 7 20.51 6.71 -0.67
N ARG A 8 19.62 6.58 -1.66
CA ARG A 8 19.79 7.19 -2.99
C ARG A 8 18.84 8.36 -3.24
N PHE A 9 17.72 8.42 -2.55
CA PHE A 9 16.68 9.42 -2.71
C PHE A 9 16.23 9.95 -1.35
N ASP A 10 16.13 11.27 -1.23
CA ASP A 10 15.56 11.90 -0.03
C ASP A 10 14.03 11.77 -0.07
N LEU A 11 13.51 10.78 0.66
CA LEU A 11 12.09 10.46 0.73
C LEU A 11 11.62 10.63 2.18
N ASP A 12 10.52 11.35 2.34
CA ASP A 12 9.77 11.39 3.59
C ASP A 12 8.73 10.26 3.60
N PRO A 13 8.88 9.23 4.46
CA PRO A 13 7.95 8.10 4.50
C PRO A 13 6.51 8.52 4.76
N ALA A 14 6.30 9.53 5.61
CA ALA A 14 4.97 10.03 5.97
C ALA A 14 4.26 10.74 4.80
N ARG A 15 4.99 11.06 3.72
CA ARG A 15 4.50 11.69 2.49
C ARG A 15 4.57 10.77 1.27
N THR A 16 4.86 9.49 1.46
CA THR A 16 5.09 8.52 0.38
C THR A 16 4.02 7.44 0.42
N LEU A 17 3.45 7.11 -0.75
CA LEU A 17 2.50 6.01 -0.92
C LEU A 17 3.23 4.73 -1.34
N MET A 18 2.93 3.61 -0.67
CA MET A 18 3.26 2.27 -1.14
C MET A 18 2.04 1.69 -1.85
N VAL A 19 2.14 1.46 -3.16
CA VAL A 19 1.07 0.89 -3.99
C VAL A 19 1.48 -0.51 -4.43
N GLY A 20 0.65 -1.52 -4.15
CA GLY A 20 0.94 -2.91 -4.50
C GLY A 20 -0.30 -3.81 -4.49
N ASP A 21 -0.15 -5.05 -4.95
CA ASP A 21 -1.27 -5.97 -5.17
C ASP A 21 -1.32 -7.12 -4.16
N ARG A 22 -0.36 -7.21 -3.24
CA ARG A 22 -0.29 -8.30 -2.26
C ARG A 22 -0.17 -7.78 -0.82
N LEU A 23 -1.06 -8.26 0.04
CA LEU A 23 -1.17 -7.83 1.45
C LEU A 23 0.07 -8.20 2.27
N GLU A 24 0.56 -9.43 2.13
CA GLU A 24 1.66 -9.96 2.94
C GLU A 24 3.04 -9.43 2.55
N THR A 25 3.16 -8.82 1.36
CA THR A 25 4.42 -8.25 0.89
C THR A 25 4.35 -6.74 0.83
N ASP A 26 3.45 -6.17 0.03
CA ASP A 26 3.50 -4.75 -0.31
C ASP A 26 2.91 -3.90 0.80
N ILE A 27 1.74 -4.29 1.30
CA ILE A 27 1.05 -3.58 2.38
C ILE A 27 1.82 -3.73 3.69
N LEU A 28 2.24 -4.96 4.03
CA LEU A 28 3.10 -5.20 5.18
C LEU A 28 4.43 -4.44 5.10
N PHE A 29 5.03 -4.35 3.90
CA PHE A 29 6.23 -3.56 3.69
C PHE A 29 5.97 -2.07 3.92
N GLY A 30 4.89 -1.52 3.37
CA GLY A 30 4.53 -0.12 3.53
C GLY A 30 4.32 0.26 4.99
N HIS A 31 3.53 -0.51 5.75
CA HIS A 31 3.33 -0.30 7.19
C HIS A 31 4.64 -0.32 7.97
N ARG A 32 5.50 -1.33 7.71
CA ARG A 32 6.81 -1.44 8.37
C ARG A 32 7.76 -0.29 8.05
N CYS A 33 7.59 0.36 6.90
CA CYS A 33 8.37 1.50 6.48
C CYS A 33 7.74 2.85 6.86
N GLY A 34 6.56 2.85 7.51
CA GLY A 34 5.83 4.07 7.86
C GLY A 34 5.24 4.81 6.66
N LEU A 35 4.96 4.08 5.59
CA LEU A 35 4.33 4.59 4.36
C LEU A 35 2.82 4.45 4.45
N THR A 36 2.07 5.35 3.82
CA THR A 36 0.64 5.10 3.57
C THR A 36 0.50 4.04 2.49
N THR A 37 -0.39 3.08 2.70
CA THR A 37 -0.53 1.88 1.88
C THR A 37 -1.79 1.92 1.01
N VAL A 38 -1.65 1.52 -0.25
CA VAL A 38 -2.76 1.41 -1.20
C VAL A 38 -2.73 0.05 -1.87
N LEU A 39 -3.80 -0.73 -1.71
CA LEU A 39 -3.99 -2.00 -2.41
C LEU A 39 -4.62 -1.76 -3.79
N THR A 40 -4.00 -2.27 -4.86
CA THR A 40 -4.64 -2.35 -6.19
C THR A 40 -5.20 -3.75 -6.42
N LEU A 41 -6.46 -3.84 -6.86
CA LEU A 41 -7.19 -5.12 -7.01
C LEU A 41 -6.94 -5.81 -8.37
N THR A 42 -5.93 -5.38 -9.12
CA THR A 42 -5.54 -5.95 -10.41
C THR A 42 -4.65 -7.19 -10.31
N GLY A 43 -4.25 -7.60 -9.11
CA GLY A 43 -3.24 -8.65 -8.91
C GLY A 43 -3.66 -9.76 -7.95
N VAL A 44 -2.84 -10.04 -6.95
CA VAL A 44 -2.91 -11.29 -6.16
C VAL A 44 -3.98 -11.25 -5.08
N SER A 45 -3.95 -10.27 -4.19
CA SER A 45 -4.84 -10.21 -3.03
C SER A 45 -6.19 -9.62 -3.42
N GLN A 46 -7.26 -10.18 -2.85
CA GLN A 46 -8.62 -9.68 -3.02
C GLN A 46 -9.06 -8.78 -1.85
N LEU A 47 -10.09 -7.96 -2.07
CA LEU A 47 -10.62 -7.05 -1.05
C LEU A 47 -11.16 -7.82 0.17
N GLU A 48 -11.74 -9.00 -0.05
CA GLU A 48 -12.27 -9.89 1.00
C GLU A 48 -11.16 -10.36 1.94
N GLU A 49 -9.94 -10.59 1.43
CA GLU A 49 -8.79 -10.97 2.26
C GLU A 49 -8.37 -9.82 3.18
N ALA A 50 -8.33 -8.58 2.66
CA ALA A 50 -8.05 -7.39 3.46
C ALA A 50 -9.10 -7.19 4.56
N GLN A 51 -10.38 -7.41 4.25
CA GLN A 51 -11.48 -7.35 5.22
C GLN A 51 -11.36 -8.45 6.29
N ALA A 52 -10.92 -9.65 5.91
CA ALA A 52 -10.67 -10.74 6.85
C ALA A 52 -9.50 -10.43 7.81
N TYR A 53 -8.41 -9.81 7.32
CA TYR A 53 -7.33 -9.34 8.18
C TYR A 53 -7.78 -8.25 9.15
N MET A 54 -8.63 -7.33 8.69
CA MET A 54 -9.24 -6.31 9.55
C MET A 54 -10.10 -6.93 10.66
N ALA A 55 -10.98 -7.88 10.31
CA ALA A 55 -11.83 -8.57 11.27
C ALA A 55 -11.05 -9.44 12.27
N SER A 56 -9.90 -9.99 11.86
CA SER A 56 -9.04 -10.82 12.70
C SER A 56 -8.03 -10.03 13.54
N GLY A 57 -8.02 -8.70 13.45
CA GLY A 57 -7.16 -7.85 14.26
C GLY A 57 -5.69 -7.88 13.83
N GLN A 58 -5.43 -8.00 12.53
CA GLN A 58 -4.09 -7.96 11.94
C GLN A 58 -3.89 -6.65 11.16
N PRO A 59 -3.75 -5.50 11.85
CA PRO A 59 -3.75 -4.18 11.21
C PRO A 59 -2.62 -3.98 10.19
N ASP A 60 -1.46 -4.60 10.40
CA ASP A 60 -0.30 -4.50 9.49
C ASP A 60 -0.53 -5.14 8.11
N LEU A 61 -1.61 -5.91 7.94
CA LEU A 61 -2.03 -6.54 6.67
C LEU A 61 -3.28 -5.87 6.09
N VAL A 62 -3.75 -4.78 6.69
CA VAL A 62 -4.89 -4.01 6.22
C VAL A 62 -4.37 -2.76 5.52
N PRO A 63 -4.70 -2.54 4.24
CA PRO A 63 -4.26 -1.35 3.53
C PRO A 63 -5.04 -0.11 4.03
N ASP A 64 -4.42 1.06 4.01
CA ASP A 64 -5.09 2.33 4.37
C ASP A 64 -6.20 2.66 3.36
N TYR A 65 -5.94 2.38 2.08
CA TYR A 65 -6.86 2.58 0.97
C TYR A 65 -6.79 1.42 -0.04
N TYR A 66 -7.79 1.33 -0.91
CA TYR A 66 -7.72 0.45 -2.07
C TYR A 66 -8.30 1.12 -3.31
N VAL A 67 -7.90 0.62 -4.48
CA VAL A 67 -8.42 1.01 -5.79
C VAL A 67 -8.64 -0.23 -6.65
N ASP A 68 -9.59 -0.19 -7.58
CA ASP A 68 -9.80 -1.30 -8.51
C ASP A 68 -8.60 -1.44 -9.44
N SER A 69 -8.03 -0.31 -9.87
CA SER A 69 -6.79 -0.23 -10.63
C SER A 69 -6.03 1.06 -10.32
N ILE A 70 -4.71 1.05 -10.50
CA ILE A 70 -3.89 2.27 -10.40
C ILE A 70 -4.33 3.38 -11.37
N ALA A 71 -5.08 3.04 -12.43
CA ALA A 71 -5.67 4.03 -13.34
C ALA A 71 -6.64 4.98 -12.62
N ASP A 72 -7.28 4.54 -11.54
CA ASP A 72 -8.25 5.33 -10.77
C ASP A 72 -7.55 6.50 -10.05
N LEU A 73 -6.24 6.40 -9.80
CA LEU A 73 -5.45 7.47 -9.18
C LEU A 73 -5.30 8.70 -10.08
N ILE A 74 -5.44 8.54 -11.41
CA ILE A 74 -5.30 9.64 -12.36
C ILE A 74 -6.38 10.71 -12.12
N ALA A 75 -7.58 10.31 -11.73
CA ALA A 75 -8.68 11.24 -11.45
C ALA A 75 -8.39 12.18 -10.27
N GLY A 76 -7.44 11.85 -9.40
CA GLY A 76 -7.02 12.66 -8.25
C GLY A 76 -5.89 13.64 -8.54
N LEU A 77 -5.34 13.66 -9.76
CA LEU A 77 -4.32 14.60 -10.18
C LEU A 77 -5.00 15.78 -10.89
N GLU A 78 -4.81 17.00 -10.38
CA GLU A 78 -5.13 18.22 -11.12
C GLU A 78 -4.04 18.46 -12.19
N ASP A 79 -4.42 19.07 -13.32
CA ASP A 79 -3.49 19.47 -14.40
C ASP A 79 -2.47 20.53 -13.95
#